data_AF-A0A819KCF5-F1
#
_entry.id   AF-A0A819KCF5-F1
#
_cell.length_a   1.000
_cell.length_b   1.000
_cell.length_c   1.000
_cell.angle_alpha   90.00
_cell.angle_beta   90.00
_cell.angle_gamma   90.00
#
_symmetry.space_group_name_H-M   'P 1'
#
loop_
_entity.id
_entity.type
_entity.pdbx_description
1 polymer ?
#
loop_
_entity_poly.entity_id
_entity_poly.type
_entity_poly.pdbx_seq_one_letter_code
_entity_poly.pdbx_strand_id
1 'polypeptide(L)' 'LYIMDLAAGTGLVSKLLIEYFNISPLSLYLVEPAERMCLHA' A
#
# COMPACT_ATOMS: atom_id res chain seq x y z
N LEU A 1 -14.83 -4.54 -2.04
CA LEU A 1 -14.09 -3.44 -2.68
C LEU A 1 -12.61 -3.79 -2.55
N TYR A 2 -11.86 -3.86 -3.64
CA TYR A 2 -10.41 -4.03 -3.59
C TYR A 2 -9.74 -2.72 -3.98
N ILE A 3 -8.73 -2.31 -3.21
CA ILE A 3 -8.01 -1.05 -3.41
C ILE A 3 -6.58 -1.39 -3.81
N MET A 4 -6.13 -0.80 -4.93
CA MET A 4 -4.74 -0.89 -5.36
C MET A 4 -4.03 0.43 -5.08
N ASP A 5 -2.92 0.36 -4.35
CA ASP A 5 -2.01 1.47 -4.11
C ASP A 5 -0.81 1.31 -5.06
N LEU A 6 -0.83 2.07 -6.17
CA LEU A 6 0.22 2.06 -7.18
C LEU A 6 1.34 3.02 -6.75
N ALA A 7 2.57 2.54 -6.77
CA ALA A 7 3.72 3.23 -6.21
C ALA A 7 3.53 3.53 -4.71
N ALA A 8 3.18 2.50 -3.95
CA ALA A 8 2.87 2.57 -2.52
C ALA A 8 4.00 3.17 -1.66
N GLY A 9 5.25 3.15 -2.13
CA GLY A 9 6.44 3.66 -1.47
C GLY A 9 6.61 3.06 -0.08
N THR A 10 6.47 3.89 0.95
CA THR A 10 6.55 3.48 2.36
C THR A 10 5.25 2.88 2.90
N GLY A 11 4.19 2.82 2.09
CA GLY A 11 2.87 2.31 2.47
C GLY A 11 2.09 3.22 3.42
N LEU A 12 2.51 4.47 3.61
CA LEU A 12 1.86 5.40 4.55
C LEU A 12 0.38 5.61 4.23
N VAL A 13 0.04 5.82 2.96
CA VAL A 13 -1.35 6.04 2.53
C VAL A 13 -2.20 4.81 2.83
N SER A 14 -1.71 3.63 2.46
CA SER A 14 -2.38 2.37 2.76
C SER A 14 -2.57 2.13 4.26
N LYS A 15 -1.59 2.50 5.09
CA LYS A 15 -1.72 2.45 6.56
C LYS A 15 -2.84 3.38 7.05
N LEU A 16 -2.88 4.62 6.55
CA LEU A 16 -3.94 5.57 6.89
C LEU A 16 -5.33 5.06 6.45
N LEU A 17 -5.42 4.39 5.30
CA LEU A 17 -6.67 3.79 4.84
C LEU A 17 -7.17 2.68 5.77
N ILE A 18 -6.27 1.85 6.29
CA ILE A 18 -6.62 0.82 7.28
C ILE A 18 -7.09 1.47 8.59
N GLU A 19 -6.33 2.45 9.10
CA GLU A 19 -6.58 3.06 10.41
C GLU A 19 -7.81 3.98 10.45
N TYR A 20 -7.99 4.83 9.42
CA TYR A 20 -9.03 5.87 9.42
C TYR A 20 -10.32 5.45 8.71
N PHE A 21 -10.23 4.55 7.73
CA PHE A 21 -11.39 4.10 6.97
C PHE A 21 -11.82 2.66 7.31
N ASN A 22 -11.16 2.02 8.30
CA ASN A 22 -11.42 0.63 8.72
C ASN A 22 -11.44 -0.34 7.53
N ILE A 23 -10.59 -0.09 6.54
CA ILE A 23 -10.45 -0.98 5.38
C ILE A 23 -9.72 -2.23 5.84
N SER A 24 -10.26 -3.41 5.50
CA SER A 24 -9.58 -4.66 5.79
C SER A 24 -8.23 -4.69 5.07
N PRO A 25 -7.11 -4.98 5.76
CA PRO A 25 -5.80 -5.09 5.12
C PRO A 25 -5.79 -6.11 3.96
N LEU A 26 -6.62 -7.15 4.06
CA LEU A 26 -6.78 -8.18 3.02
C LEU A 26 -7.38 -7.66 1.71
N SER A 27 -7.95 -6.46 1.73
CA SER A 27 -8.53 -5.81 0.55
C SER A 27 -7.61 -4.79 -0.12
N LEU A 28 -6.39 -4.61 0.42
CA LEU A 28 -5.38 -3.68 -0.08
C LEU A 28 -4.26 -4.42 -0.80
N TYR A 29 -3.97 -3.98 -2.03
CA TYR A 29 -2.86 -4.46 -2.84
C TYR A 29 -1.85 -3.33 -3.04
N LEU A 30 -0.64 -3.53 -2.55
CA LEU A 30 0.47 -2.59 -2.73
C LEU A 30 1.26 -3.00 -3.96
N VAL A 31 1.43 -2.07 -4.90
CA VAL A 31 2.19 -2.30 -6.12
C VAL A 31 3.34 -1.31 -6.15
N GLU A 32 4.57 -1.81 -6.21
CA GLU A 32 5.78 -1.01 -6.35
C GLU A 32 6.59 -1.48 -7.57
N PRO A 33 7.13 -0.56 -8.39
CA PRO A 33 8.10 -0.94 -9.41
C PRO A 33 9.33 -1.61 -8.77
N ALA A 34 9.77 -2.71 -9.36
CA ALA A 34 10.86 -3.56 -8.83
C ALA A 34 12.16 -2.78 -8.56
N GLU A 35 12.45 -1.76 -9.35
CA GLU A 35 13.65 -0.91 -9.21
C GLU A 35 13.67 -0.11 -7.90
N ARG A 36 12.51 0.20 -7.32
CA ARG A 36 12.39 0.96 -6.06
C ARG A 36 12.30 0.09 -4.82
N MET A 37 11.85 -1.16 -4.95
CA MET A 37 11.86 -2.12 -3.83
C MET A 37 13.27 -2.32 -3.26
N CYS A 38 14.31 -2.34 -4.09
CA CYS A 38 15.69 -2.53 -3.63
C CYS A 38 16.26 -1.36 -2.82
N LEU A 39 15.70 -0.14 -2.94
CA LEU A 39 16.16 1.05 -2.21
C LEU A 39 15.52 1.19 -0.82
N HIS A 40 14.45 0.44 -0.57
CA HIS A 40 13.66 0.50 0.66
C HIS A 40 13.58 -0.83 1.40
N ALA A 41 14.26 -1.88 0.91
CA ALA A 41 14.41 -3.18 1.56
C ALA A 41 15.45 -3.16 2.68
#